data_AF-F4CUP8-F1
#
_entry.id   AF-F4CUP8-F1
#
_cell.length_a   1.000
_cell.length_b   1.000
_cell.length_c   1.000
_cell.angle_alpha   90.00
_cell.angle_beta   90.00
_cell.angle_gamma   90.00
#
_symmetry.space_group_name_H-M   'P 1'
#
loop_
_entity.id
_entity.type
_entity.pdbx_description
1 polymer ?
#
loop_
_entity_poly.entity_id
_entity_poly.type
_entity_poly.pdbx_seq_one_letter_code
_entity_poly.pdbx_strand_id
1 'polypeptide(L)'
;MTPTTTERADPLLAALAGGVTVHDLGRPLSIGMPQSPNHPPYWHTLPRRHGDRVRSDGASAANDMITMGTHVGTHIDALSHVSQDGRLHDGSDAHEAGVGGRYAALGAHTIAPIVRRGILLDVPATLGLPHCADGYEITRDDLDATVERQGTVPAEGDVVLVRSGWGRHFDDPDPRTYVGHDSGVPGVSEAGAQWLAERRVHAAGADTIAFERLAPGAGHAVLPAHRVLLVEAGIYIIEAMALDDLAAAGVHEFLFVLSPLALFGATGSPVRPLAVVGGG
;
A
#
# COMPACT_ATOMS: atom_id res chain seq x y z
N MET A 1 -14.96 45.26 30.06
CA MET A 1 -15.18 44.57 28.77
C MET A 1 -14.27 43.37 28.76
N THR A 2 -14.83 42.20 29.06
CA THR A 2 -14.11 40.93 29.08
C THR A 2 -14.18 40.35 27.67
N PRO A 3 -13.08 40.13 26.95
CA PRO A 3 -13.12 39.33 25.75
C PRO A 3 -13.08 37.87 26.19
N THR A 4 -14.27 37.28 26.34
CA THR A 4 -14.45 35.83 26.48
C THR A 4 -14.86 35.26 25.13
N THR A 5 -13.86 34.82 24.36
CA THR A 5 -14.01 33.79 23.33
C THR A 5 -12.62 33.20 23.09
N THR A 6 -12.21 32.28 23.95
CA THR A 6 -11.25 31.25 23.52
C THR A 6 -11.99 30.39 22.50
N GLU A 7 -11.85 30.74 21.21
CA GLU A 7 -12.12 29.79 20.13
C GLU A 7 -11.35 28.52 20.49
N ARG A 8 -12.07 27.41 20.71
CA ARG A 8 -11.42 26.12 20.92
C ARG A 8 -10.66 25.82 19.64
N ALA A 9 -9.33 25.86 19.71
CA ALA A 9 -8.48 25.46 18.60
C ALA A 9 -8.88 24.05 18.13
N ASP A 10 -8.91 23.86 16.81
CA ASP A 10 -9.18 22.55 16.20
C ASP A 10 -8.26 21.48 16.83
N PRO A 11 -8.80 20.35 17.31
CA PRO A 11 -8.00 19.32 17.99
C PRO A 11 -6.83 18.78 17.15
N LEU A 12 -6.97 18.75 15.81
CA LEU A 12 -5.90 18.36 14.91
C LEU A 12 -4.79 19.42 14.87
N LEU A 13 -5.16 20.70 14.81
CA LEU A 13 -4.17 21.80 14.88
C LEU A 13 -3.47 21.84 16.24
N ALA A 14 -4.18 21.50 17.32
CA ALA A 14 -3.59 21.36 18.65
C ALA A 14 -2.60 20.19 18.72
N ALA A 15 -2.95 19.03 18.14
CA ALA A 15 -2.04 17.88 18.04
C ALA A 15 -0.78 18.22 17.22
N LEU A 16 -0.94 18.93 16.09
CA LEU A 16 0.18 19.39 15.27
C LEU A 16 1.08 20.38 16.00
N ALA A 17 0.53 21.26 16.84
CA ALA A 17 1.31 22.19 17.65
C ALA A 17 2.15 21.47 18.72
N GLY A 18 1.73 20.29 19.18
CA GLY A 18 2.52 19.40 20.04
C GLY A 18 3.66 18.68 19.33
N GLY A 19 3.72 18.77 18.00
CA GLY A 19 4.67 18.05 17.16
C GLY A 19 4.13 16.69 16.73
N VAL A 20 4.57 16.23 15.56
CA VAL A 20 4.23 14.91 15.01
C VAL A 20 5.46 14.25 14.43
N THR A 21 5.51 12.93 14.52
CA THR A 21 6.46 12.09 13.80
C THR A 21 5.74 11.49 12.60
N VAL A 22 6.40 11.54 11.43
CA VAL A 22 5.88 10.97 10.19
C VAL A 22 6.80 9.84 9.77
N HIS A 23 6.24 8.64 9.67
CA HIS A 23 6.89 7.48 9.08
C HIS A 23 6.45 7.37 7.61
N ASP A 24 7.42 7.37 6.71
CA ASP A 24 7.18 7.16 5.28
C ASP A 24 7.06 5.66 5.02
N LEU A 25 5.91 5.24 4.50
CA LEU A 25 5.62 3.83 4.21
C LEU A 25 5.76 3.52 2.72
N GLY A 26 6.19 4.49 1.90
CA GLY A 26 6.46 4.34 0.48
C GLY A 26 7.90 3.93 0.20
N ARG A 27 8.10 3.12 -0.83
CA ARG A 27 9.42 2.78 -1.37
C ARG A 27 9.86 3.81 -2.41
N PRO A 28 11.12 4.25 -2.41
CA PRO A 28 11.69 5.02 -3.51
C PRO A 28 11.55 4.27 -4.84
N LEU A 29 11.16 4.98 -5.89
CA LEU A 29 11.12 4.41 -7.25
C LEU A 29 12.47 4.58 -7.92
N SER A 30 13.11 3.48 -8.30
CA SER A 30 14.39 3.47 -9.01
C SER A 30 14.40 2.47 -10.15
N ILE A 31 15.17 2.76 -11.20
CA ILE A 31 15.35 1.83 -12.33
C ILE A 31 15.99 0.55 -11.79
N GLY A 32 15.37 -0.59 -12.08
CA GLY A 32 15.84 -1.91 -11.64
C GLY A 32 15.36 -2.36 -10.26
N MET A 33 14.51 -1.57 -9.58
CA MET A 33 13.85 -2.02 -8.35
C MET A 33 13.00 -3.28 -8.59
N PRO A 34 12.74 -4.09 -7.55
CA PRO A 34 11.84 -5.23 -7.67
C PRO A 34 10.44 -4.82 -8.11
N GLN A 35 9.84 -5.61 -8.99
CA GLN A 35 8.47 -5.44 -9.46
C GLN A 35 7.96 -6.72 -10.13
N SER A 36 6.65 -6.81 -10.31
CA SER A 36 6.06 -7.90 -11.09
C SER A 36 6.60 -7.87 -12.53
N PRO A 37 7.01 -9.02 -13.09
CA PRO A 37 7.45 -9.10 -14.49
C PRO A 37 6.31 -8.85 -15.48
N ASN A 38 5.05 -8.86 -15.03
CA ASN A 38 3.89 -8.59 -15.86
C ASN A 38 3.62 -7.08 -16.05
N HIS A 39 4.32 -6.20 -15.31
CA HIS A 39 4.05 -4.76 -15.33
C HIS A 39 5.13 -4.01 -16.13
N PRO A 40 4.76 -2.96 -16.90
CA PRO A 40 5.73 -2.08 -17.52
C PRO A 40 6.69 -1.49 -16.47
N PRO A 41 8.01 -1.63 -16.64
CA PRO A 41 8.94 -1.24 -15.59
C PRO A 41 9.05 0.25 -15.38
N TYR A 42 9.50 0.64 -14.18
CA TYR A 42 9.83 2.03 -13.90
C TYR A 42 11.05 2.47 -14.70
N TRP A 43 10.84 3.48 -15.53
CA TRP A 43 11.87 4.19 -16.28
C TRP A 43 11.83 5.65 -15.93
N HIS A 44 13.02 6.23 -15.77
CA HIS A 44 13.23 7.65 -15.58
C HIS A 44 14.30 8.13 -16.55
N THR A 45 14.08 9.30 -17.15
CA THR A 45 15.05 9.95 -18.02
C THR A 45 14.98 11.46 -17.86
N LEU A 46 16.06 12.14 -18.25
CA LEU A 46 16.26 13.56 -18.08
C LEU A 46 16.44 14.26 -19.45
N PRO A 47 15.36 14.48 -20.23
CA PRO A 47 15.46 15.05 -21.57
C PRO A 47 16.03 16.47 -21.62
N ARG A 48 15.91 17.25 -20.53
CA ARG A 48 16.72 18.45 -20.36
C ARG A 48 17.37 18.46 -19.00
N ARG A 49 18.65 18.84 -19.00
CA ARG A 49 19.49 19.00 -17.82
C ARG A 49 19.77 20.47 -17.59
N HIS A 50 20.16 20.80 -16.37
CA HIS A 50 20.79 22.07 -16.10
C HIS A 50 22.00 22.27 -17.03
N GLY A 51 22.15 23.48 -17.58
CA GLY A 51 23.20 23.81 -18.54
C GLY A 51 22.85 23.56 -20.01
N ASP A 52 21.92 22.66 -20.35
CA ASP A 52 21.52 22.45 -21.76
C ASP A 52 20.87 23.72 -22.36
N ARG A 53 20.20 24.53 -21.52
CA ARG A 53 19.78 25.89 -21.86
C ARG A 53 19.86 26.80 -20.63
N VAL A 54 20.64 27.87 -20.76
CA VAL A 54 20.81 28.91 -19.75
C VAL A 54 20.11 30.18 -20.24
N ARG A 55 19.25 30.75 -19.41
CA ARG A 55 18.54 32.01 -19.67
C ARG A 55 19.50 33.20 -19.50
N SER A 56 19.11 34.36 -20.00
CA SER A 56 19.97 35.57 -19.97
C SER A 56 20.29 36.07 -18.55
N ASP A 57 19.49 35.69 -17.56
CA ASP A 57 19.70 35.94 -16.13
C ASP A 57 20.55 34.86 -15.43
N GLY A 58 21.07 33.88 -16.20
CA GLY A 58 21.85 32.76 -15.67
C GLY A 58 21.02 31.58 -15.17
N ALA A 59 19.68 31.66 -15.16
CA ALA A 59 18.83 30.58 -14.71
C ALA A 59 18.81 29.40 -15.69
N SER A 60 18.70 28.18 -15.18
CA SER A 60 18.46 26.97 -15.97
C SER A 60 17.50 26.04 -15.24
N ALA A 61 16.89 25.11 -15.97
CA ALA A 61 15.98 24.11 -15.42
C ALA A 61 16.31 22.74 -16.02
N ALA A 62 16.11 21.70 -15.23
CA ALA A 62 16.02 20.33 -15.70
C ALA A 62 14.55 19.90 -15.73
N ASN A 63 14.22 18.93 -16.59
CA ASN A 63 12.90 18.31 -16.60
C ASN A 63 13.01 16.85 -17.03
N ASP A 64 12.07 16.06 -16.51
CA ASP A 64 12.19 14.62 -16.45
C ASP A 64 11.00 13.98 -17.16
N MET A 65 11.15 12.71 -17.52
CA MET A 65 10.06 11.85 -17.95
C MET A 65 10.09 10.56 -17.14
N ILE A 66 8.90 10.08 -16.78
CA ILE A 66 8.70 8.76 -16.19
C ILE A 66 7.79 7.91 -17.07
N THR A 67 8.06 6.61 -17.11
CA THR A 67 7.18 5.58 -17.67
C THR A 67 7.13 4.44 -16.67
N MET A 68 5.94 4.00 -16.28
CA MET A 68 5.77 2.87 -15.36
C MET A 68 4.36 2.29 -15.49
N GLY A 69 4.19 1.03 -15.08
CA GLY A 69 2.87 0.48 -14.77
C GLY A 69 2.27 1.14 -13.53
N THR A 70 0.94 1.11 -13.40
CA THR A 70 0.24 1.69 -12.24
C THR A 70 0.38 0.87 -10.95
N HIS A 71 0.88 -0.37 -11.08
CA HIS A 71 1.08 -1.35 -10.01
C HIS A 71 2.58 -1.59 -9.76
N VAL A 72 3.38 -0.51 -9.75
CA VAL A 72 4.84 -0.57 -9.69
C VAL A 72 5.33 0.26 -8.49
N GLY A 73 6.19 -0.34 -7.68
CA GLY A 73 6.59 0.20 -6.37
C GLY A 73 5.46 0.09 -5.35
N THR A 74 5.51 0.92 -4.30
CA THR A 74 4.37 1.03 -3.37
C THR A 74 3.18 1.60 -4.12
N HIS A 75 2.09 0.84 -4.17
CA HIS A 75 0.92 1.19 -4.97
C HIS A 75 -0.36 0.73 -4.29
N ILE A 76 -1.48 1.31 -4.72
CA ILE A 76 -2.83 0.91 -4.32
C ILE A 76 -3.57 0.36 -5.54
N ASP A 77 -4.28 -0.74 -5.32
CA ASP A 77 -5.14 -1.36 -6.31
C ASP A 77 -6.54 -0.76 -6.25
N ALA A 78 -7.06 -0.39 -7.41
CA ALA A 78 -8.44 0.04 -7.55
C ALA A 78 -9.38 -1.17 -7.66
N LEU A 79 -10.68 -0.97 -7.43
CA LEU A 79 -11.67 -2.05 -7.49
C LEU A 79 -11.88 -2.58 -8.93
N SER A 80 -11.35 -1.88 -9.93
CA SER A 80 -11.29 -2.37 -11.32
C SER A 80 -10.06 -3.23 -11.62
N HIS A 81 -9.16 -3.48 -10.65
CA HIS A 81 -7.91 -4.19 -10.89
C HIS A 81 -8.12 -5.68 -11.17
N VAL A 82 -8.92 -6.34 -10.33
CA VAL A 82 -9.17 -7.78 -10.40
C VAL A 82 -10.66 -8.00 -10.64
N SER A 83 -10.96 -9.06 -11.40
CA SER A 83 -12.32 -9.55 -11.61
C SER A 83 -12.39 -11.02 -11.23
N GLN A 84 -13.55 -11.46 -10.76
CA GLN A 84 -13.86 -12.88 -10.54
C GLN A 84 -15.03 -13.27 -11.43
N ASP A 85 -14.90 -14.38 -12.18
CA ASP A 85 -15.92 -14.86 -13.13
C ASP A 85 -16.40 -13.77 -14.11
N GLY A 86 -15.47 -12.92 -14.54
CA GLY A 86 -15.74 -11.80 -15.46
C GLY A 86 -16.45 -10.61 -14.82
N ARG A 87 -16.58 -10.56 -13.49
CA ARG A 87 -17.29 -9.51 -12.76
C ARG A 87 -16.36 -8.68 -11.87
N LEU A 88 -16.62 -7.37 -11.85
CA LEU A 88 -16.02 -6.43 -10.90
C LEU A 88 -16.85 -6.36 -9.61
N HIS A 89 -16.37 -5.59 -8.63
CA HIS A 89 -17.01 -5.43 -7.33
C HIS A 89 -18.49 -5.05 -7.39
N ASP A 90 -18.86 -4.13 -8.28
CA ASP A 90 -20.24 -3.66 -8.45
C ASP A 90 -21.13 -4.61 -9.28
N GLY A 91 -20.59 -5.79 -9.66
CA GLY A 91 -21.26 -6.76 -10.52
C GLY A 91 -21.23 -6.42 -12.01
N SER A 92 -20.58 -5.33 -12.42
CA SER A 92 -20.40 -5.01 -13.83
C SER A 92 -19.54 -6.07 -14.53
N ASP A 93 -19.76 -6.24 -15.83
CA ASP A 93 -18.90 -7.07 -16.67
C ASP A 93 -17.54 -6.37 -16.84
N ALA A 94 -16.47 -7.05 -16.44
CA ALA A 94 -15.12 -6.48 -16.39
C ALA A 94 -14.55 -6.18 -17.79
N HIS A 95 -14.99 -6.90 -18.82
CA HIS A 95 -14.56 -6.65 -20.20
C HIS A 95 -15.31 -5.45 -20.78
N GLU A 96 -16.63 -5.41 -20.63
CA GLU A 96 -17.46 -4.30 -21.11
C GLU A 96 -17.16 -2.98 -20.38
N ALA A 97 -16.77 -3.03 -19.10
CA ALA A 97 -16.39 -1.85 -18.31
C ALA A 97 -15.07 -1.20 -18.78
N GLY A 98 -14.15 -1.97 -19.38
CA GLY A 98 -12.81 -1.54 -19.80
C GLY A 98 -12.77 -0.78 -21.14
N VAL A 99 -13.76 0.06 -21.43
CA VAL A 99 -13.94 0.68 -22.75
C VAL A 99 -12.74 1.54 -23.18
N GLY A 100 -12.04 1.11 -24.22
CA GLY A 100 -10.90 1.84 -24.78
C GLY A 100 -9.69 1.87 -23.85
N GLY A 101 -9.48 0.78 -23.09
CA GLY A 101 -8.31 0.59 -22.23
C GLY A 101 -8.37 1.37 -20.92
N ARG A 102 -9.58 1.70 -20.44
CA ARG A 102 -9.80 2.51 -19.24
C ARG A 102 -11.09 2.09 -18.53
N TYR A 103 -11.08 2.14 -17.20
CA TYR A 103 -12.22 1.84 -16.34
C TYR A 103 -12.83 3.12 -15.76
N ALA A 104 -13.86 3.68 -16.40
CA ALA A 104 -14.42 4.98 -16.00
C ALA A 104 -15.03 4.97 -14.57
N ALA A 105 -15.57 3.81 -14.17
CA ALA A 105 -15.96 3.49 -12.79
C ALA A 105 -14.91 2.58 -12.15
N LEU A 106 -14.84 2.58 -10.82
CA LEU A 106 -13.96 1.71 -10.02
C LEU A 106 -12.44 1.86 -10.27
N GLY A 107 -12.01 2.75 -11.16
CA GLY A 107 -10.61 3.08 -11.39
C GLY A 107 -10.00 3.98 -10.31
N ALA A 108 -8.68 4.15 -10.33
CA ALA A 108 -7.90 4.83 -9.30
C ALA A 108 -8.34 6.28 -9.04
N HIS A 109 -8.82 7.00 -10.07
CA HIS A 109 -9.38 8.35 -9.93
C HIS A 109 -10.67 8.42 -9.10
N THR A 110 -11.34 7.29 -8.85
CA THR A 110 -12.54 7.22 -8.00
C THR A 110 -12.22 7.05 -6.52
N ILE A 111 -10.97 6.72 -6.19
CA ILE A 111 -10.51 6.55 -4.82
C ILE A 111 -10.28 7.93 -4.22
N ALA A 112 -11.05 8.30 -3.20
CA ALA A 112 -10.85 9.54 -2.47
C ALA A 112 -9.53 9.51 -1.68
N PRO A 113 -8.91 10.68 -1.39
CA PRO A 113 -7.81 10.74 -0.44
C PRO A 113 -8.20 10.07 0.89
N ILE A 114 -7.33 9.19 1.38
CA ILE A 114 -7.53 8.39 2.56
C ILE A 114 -6.85 9.08 3.74
N VAL A 115 -7.66 9.52 4.70
CA VAL A 115 -7.22 10.02 6.00
C VAL A 115 -8.02 9.26 7.04
N ARG A 116 -7.43 8.22 7.61
CA ARG A 116 -8.12 7.22 8.45
C ARG A 116 -7.22 6.78 9.60
N ARG A 117 -7.78 6.06 10.55
CA ARG A 117 -6.95 5.30 11.49
C ARG A 117 -6.26 4.17 10.74
N GLY A 118 -4.95 4.05 10.94
CA GLY A 118 -4.13 2.94 10.49
C GLY A 118 -3.75 2.04 11.65
N ILE A 119 -3.72 0.74 11.39
CA ILE A 119 -3.26 -0.29 12.33
C ILE A 119 -2.17 -1.11 11.65
N LEU A 120 -1.04 -1.29 12.32
CA LEU A 120 -0.01 -2.23 11.90
C LEU A 120 -0.17 -3.52 12.69
N LEU A 121 -0.26 -4.66 12.01
CA LEU A 121 -0.19 -6.00 12.59
C LEU A 121 1.20 -6.57 12.30
N ASP A 122 2.07 -6.58 13.32
CA ASP A 122 3.44 -7.08 13.24
C ASP A 122 3.50 -8.59 13.54
N VAL A 123 3.17 -9.39 12.52
CA VAL A 123 3.04 -10.85 12.64
C VAL A 123 4.35 -11.52 13.10
N PRO A 124 5.54 -11.19 12.55
CA PRO A 124 6.80 -11.76 13.02
C PRO A 124 7.03 -11.58 14.52
N ALA A 125 6.70 -10.41 15.08
CA ALA A 125 6.89 -10.15 16.50
C ALA A 125 5.97 -11.01 17.39
N THR A 126 4.79 -11.39 16.91
CA THR A 126 3.89 -12.36 17.56
C THR A 126 4.45 -13.78 17.50
N LEU A 127 5.04 -14.15 16.37
CA LEU A 127 5.69 -15.46 16.19
C LEU A 127 7.03 -15.59 16.92
N GLY A 128 7.55 -14.50 17.51
CA GLY A 128 8.88 -14.47 18.13
C GLY A 128 10.01 -14.56 17.09
N LEU A 129 9.76 -14.12 15.86
CA LEU A 129 10.68 -14.19 14.72
C LEU A 129 11.06 -12.79 14.24
N PRO A 130 12.24 -12.61 13.63
CA PRO A 130 12.62 -11.34 13.01
C PRO A 130 11.82 -11.04 11.73
N HIS A 131 11.36 -12.08 11.04
CA HIS A 131 10.50 -12.03 9.85
C HIS A 131 9.81 -13.40 9.67
N CYS A 132 8.72 -13.44 8.92
CA CYS A 132 8.09 -14.68 8.47
C CYS A 132 9.05 -15.47 7.55
N ALA A 133 8.90 -16.79 7.54
CA ALA A 133 9.64 -17.65 6.61
C ALA A 133 9.18 -17.44 5.16
N ASP A 134 10.03 -17.82 4.20
CA ASP A 134 9.71 -17.79 2.77
C ASP A 134 8.39 -18.54 2.50
N GLY A 135 7.48 -17.91 1.75
CA GLY A 135 6.19 -18.49 1.41
C GLY A 135 5.28 -18.81 2.61
N TYR A 136 5.53 -18.24 3.78
CA TYR A 136 4.71 -18.44 4.98
C TYR A 136 3.31 -17.86 4.80
N GLU A 137 2.30 -18.67 5.07
CA GLU A 137 0.90 -18.28 4.97
C GLU A 137 0.43 -17.68 6.29
N ILE A 138 0.17 -16.36 6.30
CA ILE A 138 -0.35 -15.63 7.46
C ILE A 138 -1.86 -15.91 7.56
N THR A 139 -2.23 -16.69 8.55
CA THR A 139 -3.59 -17.19 8.75
C THR A 139 -4.44 -16.26 9.61
N ARG A 140 -5.73 -16.54 9.70
CA ARG A 140 -6.64 -15.92 10.67
C ARG A 140 -6.11 -16.00 12.10
N ASP A 141 -5.59 -17.17 12.49
CA ASP A 141 -5.11 -17.39 13.85
C ASP A 141 -3.87 -16.53 14.15
N ASP A 142 -2.99 -16.33 13.16
CA ASP A 142 -1.84 -15.42 13.30
C ASP A 142 -2.28 -13.97 13.47
N LEU A 143 -3.31 -13.54 12.74
CA LEU A 143 -3.89 -12.20 12.86
C LEU A 143 -4.57 -12.00 14.22
N ASP A 144 -5.37 -12.97 14.68
CA ASP A 144 -6.03 -12.94 15.98
C ASP A 144 -5.00 -12.90 17.12
N ALA A 145 -3.96 -13.74 17.07
CA ALA A 145 -2.88 -13.75 18.04
C ALA A 145 -2.09 -12.42 18.03
N THR A 146 -1.90 -11.81 16.86
CA THR A 146 -1.22 -10.51 16.74
C THR A 146 -2.04 -9.39 17.36
N VAL A 147 -3.36 -9.38 17.12
CA VAL A 147 -4.27 -8.44 17.78
C VAL A 147 -4.27 -8.62 19.29
N GLU A 148 -4.32 -9.86 19.79
CA GLU A 148 -4.28 -10.16 21.23
C GLU A 148 -2.97 -9.66 21.86
N ARG A 149 -1.83 -9.91 21.21
CA ARG A 149 -0.52 -9.46 21.69
C ARG A 149 -0.38 -7.93 21.70
N GLN A 150 -0.85 -7.26 20.64
CA GLN A 150 -0.67 -5.81 20.47
C GLN A 150 -1.72 -4.97 21.21
N GLY A 151 -2.90 -5.53 21.46
CA GLY A 151 -4.04 -4.80 22.01
C GLY A 151 -4.71 -3.82 21.04
N THR A 152 -4.34 -3.84 19.76
CA THR A 152 -4.89 -2.96 18.71
C THR A 152 -5.89 -3.73 17.84
N VAL A 153 -7.18 -3.59 18.15
CA VAL A 153 -8.27 -4.29 17.44
C VAL A 153 -8.73 -3.48 16.23
N PRO A 154 -8.64 -4.02 15.00
CA PRO A 154 -9.21 -3.36 13.84
C PRO A 154 -10.72 -3.25 13.90
N ALA A 155 -11.22 -2.11 13.43
CA ALA A 155 -12.63 -1.76 13.35
C ALA A 155 -13.02 -1.36 11.92
N GLU A 156 -14.33 -1.21 11.72
CA GLU A 156 -14.88 -0.78 10.43
C GLU A 156 -14.27 0.54 9.98
N GLY A 157 -13.81 0.58 8.73
CA GLY A 157 -13.24 1.75 8.11
C GLY A 157 -11.78 2.04 8.46
N ASP A 158 -11.09 1.18 9.21
CA ASP A 158 -9.64 1.29 9.42
C ASP A 158 -8.84 0.92 8.16
N VAL A 159 -7.58 1.34 8.10
CA VAL A 159 -6.59 0.77 7.19
C VAL A 159 -5.70 -0.20 7.96
N VAL A 160 -5.66 -1.46 7.56
CA VAL A 160 -4.88 -2.50 8.27
C VAL A 160 -3.67 -2.89 7.45
N LEU A 161 -2.48 -2.72 8.01
CA LEU A 161 -1.21 -3.08 7.40
C LEU A 161 -0.70 -4.37 8.05
N VAL A 162 -0.48 -5.42 7.27
CA VAL A 162 0.05 -6.69 7.72
C VAL A 162 1.54 -6.75 7.36
N ARG A 163 2.41 -6.72 8.37
CA ARG A 163 3.85 -6.86 8.18
C ARG A 163 4.23 -8.33 8.25
N SER A 164 4.91 -8.81 7.22
CA SER A 164 5.58 -10.12 7.20
C SER A 164 7.09 -10.02 7.48
N GLY A 165 7.68 -8.83 7.33
CA GLY A 165 9.12 -8.61 7.37
C GLY A 165 9.82 -8.93 6.04
N TRP A 166 9.07 -9.28 4.99
CA TRP A 166 9.60 -9.52 3.64
C TRP A 166 10.12 -8.24 2.98
N GLY A 167 9.63 -7.08 3.41
CA GLY A 167 10.05 -5.77 2.94
C GLY A 167 11.56 -5.53 2.99
N ARG A 168 12.28 -6.26 3.86
CA ARG A 168 13.74 -6.23 3.95
C ARG A 168 14.48 -6.60 2.66
N HIS A 169 13.84 -7.37 1.78
CA HIS A 169 14.45 -7.83 0.53
C HIS A 169 14.30 -6.82 -0.61
N PHE A 170 13.52 -5.75 -0.42
CA PHE A 170 13.21 -4.80 -1.50
C PHE A 170 14.47 -4.14 -2.08
N ASP A 171 15.47 -3.87 -1.24
CA ASP A 171 16.74 -3.24 -1.64
C ASP A 171 17.86 -4.27 -1.87
N ASP A 172 17.52 -5.56 -1.98
CA ASP A 172 18.49 -6.60 -2.30
C ASP A 172 19.10 -6.35 -3.70
N PRO A 173 20.43 -6.49 -3.88
CA PRO A 173 21.07 -6.31 -5.18
C PRO A 173 20.51 -7.21 -6.28
N ASP A 174 19.96 -8.36 -5.92
CA ASP A 174 19.20 -9.23 -6.81
C ASP A 174 17.69 -9.02 -6.61
N PRO A 175 16.99 -8.31 -7.51
CA PRO A 175 15.57 -8.02 -7.33
C PRO A 175 14.71 -9.29 -7.32
N ARG A 176 15.24 -10.43 -7.79
CA ARG A 176 14.55 -11.72 -7.75
C ARG A 176 14.33 -12.21 -6.32
N THR A 177 15.16 -11.77 -5.37
CA THR A 177 15.02 -12.10 -3.95
C THR A 177 13.68 -11.60 -3.40
N TYR A 178 13.34 -10.32 -3.66
CA TYR A 178 12.04 -9.76 -3.25
C TYR A 178 10.87 -10.34 -4.06
N VAL A 179 11.05 -10.54 -5.37
CA VAL A 179 10.02 -11.15 -6.23
C VAL A 179 9.68 -12.57 -5.77
N GLY A 180 10.66 -13.30 -5.22
CA GLY A 180 10.44 -14.53 -4.47
C GLY A 180 9.83 -15.66 -5.30
N HIS A 181 10.07 -15.73 -6.62
CA HIS A 181 9.48 -16.77 -7.46
C HIS A 181 9.81 -18.18 -6.95
N ASP A 182 11.09 -18.45 -6.67
CA ASP A 182 11.54 -19.79 -6.29
C ASP A 182 11.34 -20.08 -4.80
N SER A 183 11.51 -19.08 -3.94
CA SER A 183 11.34 -19.18 -2.48
C SER A 183 9.88 -19.14 -2.04
N GLY A 184 8.99 -18.58 -2.86
CA GLY A 184 7.70 -18.08 -2.41
C GLY A 184 7.84 -16.74 -1.67
N VAL A 185 6.69 -16.12 -1.41
CA VAL A 185 6.57 -14.84 -0.70
C VAL A 185 5.55 -15.02 0.43
N PRO A 186 5.87 -14.67 1.69
CA PRO A 186 4.89 -14.74 2.76
C PRO A 186 3.76 -13.75 2.53
N GLY A 187 2.58 -14.03 3.05
CA GLY A 187 1.46 -13.12 2.90
C GLY A 187 0.17 -13.68 3.47
N VAL A 188 -0.88 -12.87 3.40
CA VAL A 188 -2.20 -13.18 3.97
C VAL A 188 -2.85 -14.36 3.24
N SER A 189 -3.45 -15.28 3.98
CA SER A 189 -4.24 -16.39 3.42
C SER A 189 -5.64 -15.94 3.00
N GLU A 190 -6.37 -16.79 2.27
CA GLU A 190 -7.80 -16.52 1.99
C GLU A 190 -8.61 -16.29 3.27
N ALA A 191 -8.40 -17.12 4.29
CA ALA A 191 -9.08 -16.99 5.59
C ALA A 191 -8.68 -15.70 6.31
N GLY A 192 -7.42 -15.25 6.18
CA GLY A 192 -6.97 -13.96 6.68
C GLY A 192 -7.60 -12.77 5.92
N ALA A 193 -7.79 -12.90 4.61
CA ALA A 193 -8.50 -11.90 3.81
C ALA A 193 -9.98 -11.82 4.21
N GLN A 194 -10.64 -12.97 4.43
CA GLN A 194 -12.01 -13.03 4.96
C GLN A 194 -12.10 -12.38 6.34
N TRP A 195 -11.12 -12.60 7.22
CA TRP A 195 -11.06 -11.97 8.53
C TRP A 195 -11.00 -10.43 8.46
N LEU A 196 -10.28 -9.88 7.48
CA LEU A 196 -10.24 -8.44 7.21
C LEU A 196 -11.57 -7.94 6.65
N ALA A 197 -12.18 -8.70 5.72
CA ALA A 197 -13.48 -8.39 5.14
C ALA A 197 -14.62 -8.40 6.18
N GLU A 198 -14.64 -9.37 7.09
CA GLU A 198 -15.57 -9.46 8.23
C GLU A 198 -15.55 -8.19 9.09
N ARG A 199 -14.37 -7.55 9.20
CA ARG A 199 -14.15 -6.30 9.95
C ARG A 199 -14.44 -5.04 9.16
N ARG A 200 -14.75 -5.17 7.86
CA ARG A 200 -15.11 -4.05 6.97
C ARG A 200 -14.04 -2.95 6.99
N VAL A 201 -12.78 -3.35 6.98
CA VAL A 201 -11.65 -2.42 6.87
C VAL A 201 -11.75 -1.68 5.52
N HIS A 202 -11.29 -0.45 5.47
CA HIS A 202 -11.35 0.36 4.25
C HIS A 202 -10.31 -0.07 3.21
N ALA A 203 -9.11 -0.41 3.68
CA ALA A 203 -8.02 -0.92 2.87
C ALA A 203 -7.16 -1.86 3.71
N ALA A 204 -6.51 -2.81 3.04
CA ALA A 204 -5.49 -3.67 3.61
C ALA A 204 -4.16 -3.45 2.87
N GLY A 205 -3.05 -3.48 3.58
CA GLY A 205 -1.73 -3.32 2.97
C GLY A 205 -0.70 -4.30 3.50
N ALA A 206 0.37 -4.54 2.74
CA ALA A 206 1.46 -5.41 3.13
C ALA A 206 2.81 -4.95 2.57
N ASP A 207 3.89 -5.48 3.14
CA ASP A 207 5.27 -5.23 2.70
C ASP A 207 5.73 -6.15 1.55
N THR A 208 4.81 -6.91 0.96
CA THR A 208 5.05 -7.94 -0.07
C THR A 208 4.55 -7.50 -1.44
N ILE A 209 4.98 -8.22 -2.48
CA ILE A 209 4.70 -7.90 -3.89
C ILE A 209 3.27 -8.23 -4.35
N ALA A 210 2.51 -8.98 -3.55
CA ALA A 210 1.20 -9.50 -3.92
C ALA A 210 0.19 -9.50 -2.78
N PHE A 211 0.50 -8.88 -1.63
CA PHE A 211 -0.26 -8.89 -0.37
C PHE A 211 -0.47 -10.28 0.28
N GLU A 212 -0.95 -11.24 -0.49
CA GLU A 212 -1.16 -12.63 -0.14
C GLU A 212 0.05 -13.52 -0.37
N ARG A 213 -0.04 -14.73 0.19
CA ARG A 213 1.02 -15.72 0.14
C ARG A 213 1.20 -16.25 -1.28
N LEU A 214 2.40 -16.11 -1.82
CA LEU A 214 2.80 -16.78 -3.07
C LEU A 214 3.52 -18.08 -2.73
N ALA A 215 3.02 -19.20 -3.24
CA ALA A 215 3.67 -20.49 -3.08
C ALA A 215 4.98 -20.55 -3.89
N PRO A 216 6.02 -21.24 -3.40
CA PRO A 216 7.25 -21.50 -4.15
C PRO A 216 6.96 -22.03 -5.57
N GLY A 217 7.48 -21.35 -6.58
CA GLY A 217 7.33 -21.70 -8.00
C GLY A 217 5.95 -21.45 -8.62
N ALA A 218 4.98 -20.95 -7.87
CA ALA A 218 3.62 -20.69 -8.39
C ALA A 218 3.44 -19.26 -8.93
N GLY A 219 4.24 -18.30 -8.42
CA GLY A 219 4.05 -16.88 -8.74
C GLY A 219 2.61 -16.43 -8.47
N HIS A 220 2.07 -15.59 -9.35
CA HIS A 220 0.74 -14.97 -9.22
C HIS A 220 -0.39 -15.84 -9.83
N ALA A 221 -0.23 -17.17 -9.87
CA ALA A 221 -1.19 -18.05 -10.55
C ALA A 221 -2.58 -18.06 -9.91
N VAL A 222 -2.66 -17.92 -8.58
CA VAL A 222 -3.89 -17.98 -7.79
C VAL A 222 -3.81 -16.91 -6.70
N LEU A 223 -4.78 -16.00 -6.70
CA LEU A 223 -4.80 -14.82 -5.81
C LEU A 223 -6.16 -14.68 -5.06
N PRO A 224 -6.51 -15.61 -4.15
CA PRO A 224 -7.76 -15.57 -3.40
C PRO A 224 -7.95 -14.32 -2.53
N ALA A 225 -6.89 -13.73 -1.96
CA ALA A 225 -7.06 -12.53 -1.14
C ALA A 225 -7.51 -11.34 -1.98
N HIS A 226 -6.97 -11.19 -3.19
CA HIS A 226 -7.42 -10.18 -4.14
C HIS A 226 -8.91 -10.33 -4.48
N ARG A 227 -9.37 -11.55 -4.77
CA ARG A 227 -10.80 -11.82 -4.99
C ARG A 227 -11.63 -11.40 -3.78
N VAL A 228 -11.28 -11.88 -2.59
CA VAL A 228 -12.05 -11.61 -1.37
C VAL A 228 -12.11 -10.11 -1.07
N LEU A 229 -10.98 -9.41 -1.13
CA LEU A 229 -10.91 -8.00 -0.76
C LEU A 229 -11.46 -7.10 -1.85
N LEU A 230 -10.93 -7.15 -3.08
CA LEU A 230 -11.30 -6.21 -4.13
C LEU A 230 -12.68 -6.51 -4.70
N VAL A 231 -12.97 -7.77 -5.02
CA VAL A 231 -14.19 -8.14 -5.75
C VAL A 231 -15.36 -8.34 -4.79
N GLU A 232 -15.20 -9.15 -3.75
CA GLU A 232 -16.32 -9.52 -2.88
C GLU A 232 -16.62 -8.46 -1.82
N ALA A 233 -15.58 -7.83 -1.24
CA ALA A 233 -15.73 -6.92 -0.10
C ALA A 233 -15.60 -5.43 -0.45
N GLY A 234 -15.04 -5.06 -1.60
CA GLY A 234 -14.82 -3.67 -1.99
C GLY A 234 -13.73 -2.96 -1.18
N ILE A 235 -12.73 -3.73 -0.73
CA ILE A 235 -11.62 -3.31 0.12
C ILE A 235 -10.36 -3.16 -0.74
N TYR A 236 -9.74 -1.99 -0.71
CA TYR A 236 -8.52 -1.71 -1.48
C TYR A 236 -7.31 -2.48 -0.93
N ILE A 237 -6.37 -2.82 -1.82
CA ILE A 237 -5.11 -3.47 -1.48
C ILE A 237 -3.96 -2.48 -1.69
N ILE A 238 -2.97 -2.49 -0.80
CA ILE A 238 -1.75 -1.67 -0.89
C ILE A 238 -0.54 -2.59 -0.78
N GLU A 239 0.33 -2.57 -1.78
CA GLU A 239 1.44 -3.52 -1.87
C GLU A 239 2.80 -2.83 -1.80
N ALA A 240 3.85 -3.64 -1.59
CA ALA A 240 5.24 -3.20 -1.54
C ALA A 240 5.49 -2.04 -0.57
N MET A 241 4.87 -2.07 0.61
CA MET A 241 5.03 -1.04 1.64
C MET A 241 6.37 -1.16 2.38
N ALA A 242 6.84 -0.03 2.91
CA ALA A 242 7.97 0.03 3.84
C ALA A 242 7.45 0.02 5.29
N LEU A 243 7.38 -1.16 5.92
CA LEU A 243 6.78 -1.32 7.26
C LEU A 243 7.79 -1.56 8.38
N ASP A 244 9.05 -1.82 8.06
CA ASP A 244 10.07 -2.23 9.05
C ASP A 244 10.37 -1.13 10.07
N ASP A 245 10.53 0.13 9.64
CA ASP A 245 10.83 1.24 10.54
C ASP A 245 9.65 1.58 11.47
N LEU A 246 8.42 1.43 10.98
CA LEU A 246 7.20 1.63 11.78
C LEU A 246 7.09 0.56 12.87
N ALA A 247 7.34 -0.70 12.50
CA ALA A 247 7.37 -1.83 13.43
C ALA A 247 8.48 -1.68 14.47
N ALA A 248 9.69 -1.30 14.04
CA ALA A 248 10.83 -1.08 14.93
C ALA A 248 10.58 0.06 15.94
N ALA A 249 9.77 1.06 15.57
CA ALA A 249 9.33 2.12 16.46
C ALA A 249 8.23 1.69 17.45
N GLY A 250 7.69 0.48 17.34
CA GLY A 250 6.61 -0.04 18.18
C GLY A 250 5.26 0.65 17.95
N VAL A 251 5.07 1.25 16.77
CA VAL A 251 3.86 2.00 16.42
C VAL A 251 2.84 1.05 15.78
N HIS A 252 1.78 0.73 16.53
CA HIS A 252 0.71 -0.18 16.06
C HIS A 252 -0.60 0.53 15.69
N GLU A 253 -0.78 1.78 16.11
CA GLU A 253 -1.96 2.61 15.80
C GLU A 253 -1.49 4.03 15.45
N PHE A 254 -2.00 4.59 14.36
CA PHE A 254 -1.54 5.88 13.82
C PHE A 254 -2.60 6.53 12.93
N LEU A 255 -2.41 7.81 12.62
CA LEU A 255 -3.13 8.45 11.52
C LEU A 255 -2.50 8.01 10.20
N PHE A 256 -3.26 7.28 9.39
CA PHE A 256 -2.86 6.87 8.05
C PHE A 256 -3.29 7.93 7.03
N VAL A 257 -2.34 8.35 6.19
CA VAL A 257 -2.57 9.29 5.10
C VAL A 257 -2.07 8.68 3.79
N LEU A 258 -2.95 8.60 2.79
CA LEU A 258 -2.61 8.17 1.45
C LEU A 258 -3.49 8.91 0.45
N SER A 259 -2.90 9.39 -0.64
CA SER A 259 -3.68 9.88 -1.78
C SER A 259 -3.16 9.20 -3.06
N PRO A 260 -4.02 8.49 -3.81
CA PRO A 260 -3.69 8.02 -5.14
C PRO A 260 -3.48 9.20 -6.09
N LEU A 261 -2.69 8.99 -7.14
CA LEU A 261 -2.73 9.87 -8.30
C LEU A 261 -4.11 9.73 -8.95
N ALA A 262 -4.70 10.86 -9.35
CA ALA A 262 -6.00 10.89 -10.01
C ALA A 262 -5.92 10.43 -11.49
N LEU A 263 -5.39 9.23 -11.72
CA LEU A 263 -5.21 8.63 -13.04
C LEU A 263 -6.55 8.11 -13.56
N PHE A 264 -7.18 8.87 -14.45
CA PHE A 264 -8.49 8.52 -14.99
C PHE A 264 -8.45 7.16 -15.69
N GLY A 265 -9.25 6.23 -15.19
CA GLY A 265 -9.43 4.91 -15.79
C GLY A 265 -8.37 3.88 -15.46
N ALA A 266 -7.37 4.22 -14.64
CA ALA A 266 -6.31 3.30 -14.24
C ALA A 266 -6.81 2.27 -13.22
N THR A 267 -6.25 1.06 -13.26
CA THR A 267 -6.58 -0.04 -12.32
C THR A 267 -5.83 0.05 -11.00
N GLY A 268 -4.91 0.99 -10.86
CA GLY A 268 -4.17 1.24 -9.64
C GLY A 268 -3.45 2.57 -9.70
N SER A 269 -2.68 2.88 -8.67
CA SER A 269 -1.82 4.05 -8.64
C SER A 269 -0.60 3.80 -7.76
N PRO A 270 0.61 4.22 -8.19
CA PRO A 270 1.72 4.39 -7.24
C PRO A 270 1.34 5.43 -6.18
N VAL A 271 1.77 5.21 -4.95
CA VAL A 271 1.41 6.02 -3.78
C VAL A 271 2.58 6.13 -2.81
N ARG A 272 2.51 7.16 -1.95
CA ARG A 272 3.42 7.34 -0.82
C ARG A 272 2.59 7.43 0.47
N PRO A 273 2.23 6.28 1.07
CA PRO A 273 1.46 6.24 2.30
C PRO A 273 2.30 6.75 3.48
N LEU A 274 1.66 7.43 4.43
CA LEU A 274 2.30 7.98 5.62
C LEU A 274 1.59 7.47 6.87
N ALA A 275 2.36 7.08 7.87
CA ALA A 275 1.89 6.91 9.25
C ALA A 275 2.31 8.12 10.08
N VAL A 276 1.34 8.84 10.62
CA VAL A 276 1.56 10.04 11.44
C VAL A 276 1.16 9.75 12.87
N VAL A 277 2.06 10.01 13.81
CA VAL A 277 1.83 9.87 15.25
C VAL A 277 2.13 11.20 15.96
N GLY A 278 1.34 11.53 16.97
CA GLY A 278 1.57 12.71 17.79
C GLY A 278 2.79 12.56 18.70
N GLY A 279 3.49 13.66 18.97
CA GLY A 279 4.39 13.75 20.11
C GLY A 279 3.54 13.74 21.40
N GLY A 280 3.78 12.75 22.26
CA GLY A 280 3.18 12.68 23.60
C GLY A 280 3.77 13.72 24.54
#